data_AF-F1LE99-F1
#
_entry.id   AF-F1LE99-F1
#
_cell.length_a   1.000
_cell.length_b   1.000
_cell.length_c   1.000
_cell.angle_alpha   90.00
_cell.angle_beta   90.00
_cell.angle_gamma   90.00
#
_symmetry.space_group_name_H-M   'P 1'
#
loop_
_entity.id
_entity.type
_entity.pdbx_description
1 polymer ?
#
loop_
_entity_poly.entity_id
_entity_poly.type
_entity_poly.pdbx_seq_one_letter_code
_entity_poly.pdbx_strand_id
1 'polypeptide(L)'
;MLDQPNTLIHIHRDGSVFYSTRLSMTLFCPMDFVKLPFDTQRCNIIIESYAYTEDDIVYIWDNEIAIKYDSNYMTSLPLFEISNITSEGGNR
;
A
#
# COMPACT_ATOMS: atom_id res chain seq x y z
N MET A 1 25.02 15.21 1.89
CA MET A 1 23.57 15.41 2.04
C MET A 1 22.95 15.46 0.66
N LEU A 2 22.57 14.30 0.15
CA LEU A 2 21.71 14.13 -1.02
C LEU A 2 20.88 12.90 -0.68
N ASP A 3 19.82 13.11 0.09
CA ASP A 3 18.82 12.07 0.34
C ASP A 3 17.95 11.98 -0.92
N GLN A 4 18.55 11.53 -2.02
CA GLN A 4 17.78 11.22 -3.21
C GLN A 4 16.84 10.06 -2.86
N PRO A 5 15.53 10.21 -3.09
CA PRO A 5 14.59 9.14 -2.81
C PRO A 5 14.96 7.95 -3.70
N ASN A 6 14.98 6.75 -3.14
CA ASN A 6 15.25 5.52 -3.89
C ASN A 6 14.10 5.28 -4.88
N THR A 7 14.25 5.84 -6.08
CA THR A 7 13.22 5.95 -7.10
C THR A 7 13.79 5.48 -8.43
N LEU A 8 13.07 4.58 -9.08
CA LEU A 8 13.32 4.09 -10.43
C LEU A 8 12.23 4.62 -11.36
N ILE A 9 12.66 5.24 -12.46
CA ILE A 9 11.79 5.67 -13.56
C ILE A 9 12.29 4.99 -14.83
N HIS A 10 11.43 4.25 -15.51
CA HIS A 10 11.73 3.63 -16.81
C HIS A 10 10.67 4.08 -17.82
N ILE A 11 11.13 4.74 -18.89
CA ILE A 11 10.27 5.17 -20.00
C ILE A 11 10.40 4.14 -21.12
N HIS A 12 9.29 3.49 -21.46
CA HIS A 12 9.22 2.53 -22.56
C HIS A 12 9.09 3.25 -23.91
N ARG A 13 9.40 2.54 -25.00
CA ARG A 13 9.36 3.11 -26.37
C ARG A 13 7.96 3.50 -26.82
N ASP A 14 6.93 2.89 -26.25
CA ASP A 14 5.51 3.18 -26.52
C ASP A 14 4.99 4.40 -25.73
N GLY A 15 5.84 4.99 -24.88
CA GLY A 15 5.48 6.14 -24.05
C GLY A 15 4.95 5.78 -22.66
N SER A 16 4.80 4.49 -22.33
CA SER A 16 4.43 4.09 -20.97
C SER A 16 5.57 4.35 -19.98
N VAL A 17 5.22 4.69 -18.75
CA VAL A 17 6.18 5.04 -17.69
C VAL A 17 6.01 4.08 -16.52
N PHE A 18 7.07 3.36 -16.19
CA PHE A 18 7.17 2.59 -14.97
C PHE A 18 7.81 3.44 -13.88
N TYR A 19 7.11 3.61 -12.76
CA TYR A 19 7.56 4.36 -11.59
C TYR A 19 7.56 3.45 -10.36
N SER A 20 8.68 3.38 -9.66
CA SER A 20 8.81 2.62 -8.41
C SER A 20 9.63 3.42 -7.40
N THR A 21 9.16 3.54 -6.17
CA THR A 21 9.86 4.25 -5.11
C THR A 21 9.75 3.52 -3.79
N ARG A 22 10.79 3.60 -2.95
CA ARG A 22 10.77 3.03 -1.59
C ARG A 22 10.28 4.06 -0.60
N LEU A 23 9.14 3.77 0.03
CA LEU A 23 8.56 4.60 1.09
C LEU A 23 8.72 3.92 2.45
N SER A 24 8.94 4.73 3.48
CA SER A 24 8.82 4.33 4.88
C SER A 24 7.82 5.29 5.52
N MET A 25 6.65 4.78 5.90
CA MET A 25 5.53 5.60 6.34
C MET A 25 5.00 5.11 7.68
N THR A 26 4.53 6.04 8.50
CA THR A 26 3.73 5.76 9.68
C THR A 26 2.29 6.12 9.36
N LEU A 27 1.42 5.12 9.33
CA LEU A 27 0.02 5.28 8.97
C LEU A 27 -0.87 5.17 10.20
N PHE A 28 -2.07 5.72 10.12
CA PHE A 28 -3.07 5.61 11.16
C PHE A 28 -3.87 4.30 11.02
N CYS A 29 -3.99 3.55 12.10
CA CYS A 29 -4.86 2.38 12.20
C CYS A 29 -5.74 2.48 13.45
N PRO A 30 -7.05 2.72 13.31
CA PRO A 30 -7.97 2.72 14.45
C PRO A 30 -8.18 1.29 14.93
N MET A 31 -7.93 1.03 16.21
CA MET A 31 -8.05 -0.29 16.82
C MET A 31 -9.19 -0.36 17.83
N ASP A 32 -9.86 -1.52 17.89
CA ASP A 32 -10.88 -1.83 18.89
C ASP A 32 -10.38 -2.93 19.83
N PHE A 33 -10.19 -2.58 21.10
CA PHE A 33 -9.58 -3.45 22.12
C PHE A 33 -10.59 -4.13 23.05
N VAL A 34 -11.88 -4.13 22.72
CA VAL A 34 -12.92 -4.75 23.57
C VAL A 34 -12.64 -6.24 23.86
N LYS A 35 -11.94 -6.94 22.97
CA LYS A 35 -11.69 -8.39 23.05
C LYS A 35 -10.24 -8.78 23.35
N LEU A 36 -9.40 -7.87 23.85
CA LEU A 36 -8.01 -8.19 24.16
C LEU A 36 -7.90 -9.45 25.06
N PRO A 37 -7.00 -10.42 24.78
CA PRO A 37 -6.00 -10.49 23.69
C PRO A 37 -6.47 -11.24 22.44
N PHE A 38 -7.77 -11.51 22.30
CA PHE A 38 -8.39 -12.27 21.20
C PHE A 38 -9.14 -11.35 20.22
N ASP A 39 -8.64 -10.13 20.08
CA ASP A 39 -9.13 -9.13 19.16
C ASP A 39 -8.60 -9.37 17.73
N THR A 40 -9.21 -8.69 16.77
CA THR A 40 -8.75 -8.68 15.37
C THR A 40 -8.80 -7.26 14.89
N GLN A 41 -7.68 -6.78 14.37
CA GLN A 41 -7.53 -5.40 13.94
C GLN A 41 -7.50 -5.31 12.42
N ARG A 42 -8.29 -4.40 11.85
CA ARG A 42 -8.30 -4.11 10.40
C ARG A 42 -7.64 -2.75 10.16
N CYS A 43 -6.43 -2.78 9.60
CA CYS A 43 -5.69 -1.58 9.23
C CYS A 43 -5.79 -1.34 7.73
N ASN A 44 -6.38 -0.20 7.34
CA ASN A 44 -6.52 0.17 5.94
C ASN A 44 -5.37 1.09 5.51
N ILE A 45 -4.87 0.89 4.30
CA ILE A 45 -3.95 1.80 3.63
C ILE A 45 -4.70 2.41 2.46
N ILE A 46 -4.81 3.74 2.45
CA ILE A 46 -5.55 4.49 1.44
C ILE A 46 -4.53 5.27 0.61
N ILE A 47 -4.59 5.10 -0.71
CA ILE A 47 -3.76 5.81 -1.68
C ILE A 47 -4.68 6.63 -2.56
N GLU A 48 -4.47 7.94 -2.58
CA GLU A 48 -5.30 8.89 -3.31
C GLU A 48 -4.43 9.99 -3.93
N SER A 49 -4.93 10.58 -5.01
CA SER A 49 -4.34 11.81 -5.54
C SER A 49 -4.73 12.98 -4.64
N TYR A 50 -3.76 13.81 -4.30
CA TYR A 50 -4.03 15.02 -3.52
C TYR A 50 -4.64 16.15 -4.38
N ALA A 51 -4.20 16.26 -5.63
CA ALA A 51 -4.47 17.45 -6.46
C ALA A 51 -5.45 17.21 -7.61
N TYR A 52 -5.64 15.95 -8.01
CA TYR A 52 -6.41 15.58 -9.19
C TYR A 52 -7.66 14.79 -8.80
N THR A 53 -8.74 15.04 -9.53
CA THR A 53 -9.99 14.31 -9.35
C THR A 53 -10.02 13.05 -10.23
N GLU A 54 -11.04 12.22 -10.06
CA GLU A 54 -11.23 11.00 -10.88
C GLU A 54 -11.45 11.31 -12.37
N ASP A 55 -11.93 12.52 -12.70
CA ASP A 55 -12.07 12.99 -14.09
C ASP A 55 -10.70 13.21 -14.77
N ASP A 56 -9.65 13.42 -13.98
CA ASP A 56 -8.29 13.68 -14.45
C ASP A 56 -7.40 12.42 -14.38
N ILE A 57 -7.49 11.66 -13.28
CA ILE A 57 -6.65 10.50 -12.99
C ILE A 57 -7.46 9.40 -12.31
N VAL A 58 -7.37 8.18 -12.86
CA VAL A 58 -7.95 6.97 -12.28
C VAL A 58 -6.85 6.01 -11.85
N TYR A 59 -6.87 5.59 -10.59
CA TYR A 59 -5.97 4.55 -10.07
C TYR A 59 -6.61 3.18 -10.18
N ILE A 60 -5.87 2.23 -10.76
CA ILE A 60 -6.33 0.85 -10.96
C ILE A 60 -5.23 -0.07 -10.46
N TRP A 61 -5.60 -1.05 -9.62
CA TRP A 61 -4.68 -2.11 -9.22
C TRP A 61 -4.32 -2.99 -10.42
N ASP A 62 -3.09 -3.49 -10.45
CA ASP A 62 -2.70 -4.49 -11.44
C ASP A 62 -3.59 -5.73 -11.33
N ASN A 63 -4.11 -6.19 -12.48
CA ASN A 63 -5.08 -7.28 -12.54
C ASN A 63 -4.50 -8.64 -12.11
N GLU A 64 -3.19 -8.82 -12.24
CA GLU A 64 -2.54 -10.07 -11.83
C GLU A 64 -2.19 -10.00 -10.34
N ILE A 65 -1.51 -8.93 -9.92
CA ILE A 65 -1.03 -8.82 -8.54
C ILE A 65 -1.09 -7.38 -8.04
N ALA A 66 -2.17 -7.06 -7.31
CA ALA A 66 -2.37 -5.77 -6.66
C ALA A 66 -1.35 -5.51 -5.53
N ILE A 67 -1.07 -6.51 -4.70
CA ILE A 67 -0.18 -6.40 -3.54
C ILE A 67 0.79 -7.58 -3.53
N LYS A 68 2.09 -7.28 -3.57
CA LYS A 68 3.18 -8.23 -3.33
C LYS A 68 3.72 -7.99 -1.93
N TYR A 69 3.83 -9.03 -1.13
CA TYR A 69 4.41 -8.98 0.21
C TYR A 69 5.44 -10.09 0.39
N ASP A 70 6.48 -9.82 1.18
CA ASP A 70 7.46 -10.84 1.56
C ASP A 70 6.98 -11.52 2.85
N SER A 71 6.82 -12.84 2.80
CA SER A 71 6.43 -13.68 3.95
C SER A 71 7.40 -13.56 5.13
N ASN A 72 8.66 -13.18 4.90
CA ASN A 72 9.64 -12.98 5.96
C ASN A 72 9.22 -11.85 6.91
N TYR A 73 8.52 -10.82 6.43
CA TYR A 73 8.03 -9.72 7.28
C TYR A 73 6.89 -10.14 8.21
N MET A 74 6.23 -11.28 7.99
CA MET A 74 5.22 -11.78 8.93
C MET A 74 5.82 -12.10 10.31
N THR A 75 7.11 -12.42 10.37
CA THR A 75 7.82 -12.68 11.64
C THR A 75 8.32 -11.40 12.34
N SER A 76 8.19 -10.23 11.71
CA SER A 76 8.67 -8.96 12.27
C SER A 76 7.72 -8.35 13.31
N LEU A 77 6.49 -8.83 13.38
CA LEU A 77 5.47 -8.36 14.32
C LEU A 77 5.53 -9.21 15.60
N PRO A 78 5.90 -8.64 16.76
CA PRO A 78 6.06 -9.43 18.00
C PRO A 78 4.73 -9.77 18.69
N LEU A 79 3.65 -9.04 18.38
CA LEU A 79 2.36 -9.12 19.08
C LEU A 79 1.18 -9.44 18.17
N PHE A 80 1.35 -9.35 16.85
CA PHE A 80 0.29 -9.52 15.87
C PHE A 80 0.73 -10.48 14.78
N GLU A 81 -0.23 -11.18 14.19
CA GLU A 81 -0.04 -11.98 12.99
C GLU A 81 -0.95 -11.43 11.88
N ILE A 82 -0.43 -11.36 10.66
CA ILE A 82 -1.22 -10.97 9.51
C ILE A 82 -2.07 -12.16 9.08
N SER A 83 -3.39 -12.07 9.29
CA SER A 83 -4.34 -13.13 8.94
C SER A 83 -4.81 -13.06 7.48
N ASN A 84 -5.04 -11.85 6.96
CA ASN A 84 -5.48 -11.64 5.58
C ASN A 84 -5.02 -10.28 5.03
N ILE A 85 -4.86 -10.20 3.71
CA ILE A 85 -4.59 -8.98 2.97
C ILE A 85 -5.60 -8.91 1.83
N THR A 86 -6.30 -7.78 1.72
CA THR A 86 -7.31 -7.56 0.69
C THR A 86 -7.06 -6.21 0.02
N SER A 87 -7.12 -6.18 -1.30
CA SER A 87 -7.09 -4.94 -2.08
C SER A 87 -8.50 -4.63 -2.58
N GLU A 88 -9.04 -3.48 -2.21
CA GLU A 88 -10.26 -2.95 -2.79
C GLU A 88 -9.83 -1.95 -3.87
N GLY A 89 -10.21 -2.22 -5.13
CA GLY A 89 -10.11 -1.23 -6.20
C GLY A 89 -11.27 -0.26 -6.08
N GLY A 90 -11.03 1.02 -6.36
CA GLY A 90 -12.07 2.04 -6.41
C GLY A 90 -13.08 1.70 -7.52
N ASN A 91 -14.10 0.93 -7.18
CA ASN A 91 -15.31 0.77 -7.97
C ASN A 91 -16.42 1.49 -7.21
N ARG A 92 -16.70 2.73 -7.60
CA ARG A 92 -18.07 3.24 -7.51
C ARG A 92 -18.82 2.85 -8.78
#